data_AF-A0A0G0NFQ1-F1
#
_entry.id   AF-A0A0G0NFQ1-F1
#
_cell.length_a   1.000
_cell.length_b   1.000
_cell.length_c   1.000
_cell.angle_alpha   90.00
_cell.angle_beta   90.00
_cell.angle_gamma   90.00
#
_symmetry.space_group_name_H-M   'P 1'
#
loop_
_entity.id
_entity.type
_entity.pdbx_description
1 polymer ?
#
loop_
_entity_poly.entity_id
_entity_poly.type
_entity_poly.pdbx_seq_one_letter_code
_entity_poly.pdbx_strand_id
1 'polypeptide(L)'
;MEVNTIYLETRGGAGGDEAKLWAEELYRMYLRYSLKKNWKVTSISENVLQITGPTVWEELKNESGVHRVQRIPTTERHGKRVRFK
;
A
#
# COMPACT_ATOMS: atom_id res chain seq x y z
N MET A 1 9.89 -1.94 -25.56
CA MET A 1 9.33 -2.25 -24.23
C MET A 1 8.22 -1.27 -23.99
N GLU A 2 6.99 -1.75 -23.84
CA GLU A 2 5.87 -0.85 -23.53
C GLU A 2 6.08 -0.23 -22.15
N VAL A 3 5.92 1.09 -22.08
CA VAL A 3 6.01 1.85 -20.85
C VAL A 3 4.59 2.04 -20.36
N ASN A 4 4.26 1.37 -19.27
CA ASN A 4 2.92 1.42 -18.69
C ASN A 4 2.94 2.39 -17.51
N THR A 5 1.87 3.17 -17.39
CA THR A 5 1.63 4.00 -16.22
C THR A 5 0.46 3.39 -15.46
N ILE A 6 0.64 3.17 -14.17
CA ILE A 6 -0.41 2.71 -13.28
C ILE A 6 -0.63 3.74 -12.18
N TYR A 7 -1.83 3.72 -11.62
CA TYR A 7 -2.17 4.44 -10.40
C TYR A 7 -2.46 3.41 -9.32
N LEU A 8 -1.72 3.50 -8.23
CA LEU A 8 -1.90 2.68 -7.04
C LEU A 8 -2.60 3.53 -5.98
N GLU A 9 -3.80 3.13 -5.59
CA GLU A 9 -4.60 3.80 -4.58
C GLU A 9 -4.68 2.92 -3.32
N THR A 10 -4.26 3.46 -2.18
CA THR A 10 -4.41 2.81 -0.87
C THR A 10 -5.58 3.41 -0.11
N ARG A 11 -6.56 2.58 0.24
CA ARG A 11 -7.71 3.00 1.06
C ARG A 11 -7.72 2.27 2.40
N GLY A 12 -7.96 3.02 3.47
CA GLY A 12 -8.24 2.45 4.78
C GLY A 12 -9.57 1.70 4.75
N GLY A 13 -9.56 0.43 5.14
CA GLY A 13 -10.75 -0.42 5.24
C GLY A 13 -11.35 -0.41 6.66
N ALA A 14 -11.82 -1.59 7.09
CA ALA A 14 -12.29 -1.80 8.46
C ALA A 14 -11.11 -1.82 9.45
N GLY A 15 -11.24 -1.12 10.59
CA GLY A 15 -10.20 -1.03 11.62
C GLY A 15 -9.85 0.38 12.10
N GLY A 16 -10.57 1.42 11.64
CA GLY A 16 -10.43 2.79 12.16
C GLY A 16 -9.04 3.38 11.92
N ASP A 17 -8.44 3.97 12.95
CA ASP A 17 -7.12 4.62 12.84
C ASP A 17 -5.99 3.62 12.56
N GLU A 18 -6.12 2.37 13.01
CA GLU A 18 -5.16 1.32 12.70
C GLU A 18 -5.19 0.94 11.21
N ALA A 19 -6.38 0.98 10.58
CA ALA A 19 -6.51 0.73 9.15
C ALA A 19 -5.89 1.85 8.31
N LYS A 20 -5.90 3.11 8.80
CA LYS A 20 -5.20 4.23 8.15
C LYS A 20 -3.69 4.07 8.25
N LEU A 21 -3.18 3.73 9.44
CA LEU A 21 -1.76 3.43 9.63
C LEU A 21 -1.29 2.28 8.74
N TRP A 22 -2.11 1.24 8.61
CA TRP A 22 -1.82 0.12 7.71
C TRP A 22 -1.81 0.54 6.23
N ALA A 23 -2.77 1.36 5.79
CA ALA A 23 -2.78 1.89 4.42
C ALA A 23 -1.54 2.74 4.12
N GLU A 24 -1.09 3.55 5.08
CA GLU A 24 0.13 4.36 4.94
C GLU A 24 1.40 3.48 4.87
N GLU A 25 1.46 2.41 5.65
CA GLU A 25 2.56 1.45 5.57
C GLU A 25 2.62 0.75 4.21
N LEU A 26 1.47 0.35 3.66
CA LEU A 26 1.39 -0.21 2.30
C LEU A 26 1.84 0.81 1.26
N TYR A 27 1.38 2.05 1.36
CA TYR A 27 1.82 3.13 0.48
C TYR A 27 3.35 3.27 0.49
N ARG A 28 3.95 3.33 1.68
CA ARG A 28 5.41 3.43 1.87
C ARG A 28 6.14 2.19 1.34
N MET A 29 5.56 1.00 1.50
CA MET A 29 6.11 -0.25 0.98
C MET A 29 6.18 -0.21 -0.55
N TYR A 30 5.08 0.13 -1.23
CA TYR A 30 5.05 0.20 -2.70
C TYR A 30 5.96 1.30 -3.23
N LEU A 31 6.00 2.46 -2.59
CA LEU A 31 6.95 3.53 -2.94
C LEU A 31 8.39 3.01 -2.95
N ARG A 32 8.82 2.33 -1.87
CA ARG A 32 10.18 1.76 -1.77
C ARG A 32 10.41 0.64 -2.78
N TYR A 33 9.42 -0.21 -3.03
CA TYR A 33 9.50 -1.28 -4.02
C TYR A 33 9.73 -0.72 -5.43
N SER A 34 8.95 0.28 -5.83
CA SER A 34 9.08 0.92 -7.14
C SER A 34 10.42 1.63 -7.31
N LEU A 35 10.94 2.29 -6.26
CA LEU A 35 12.28 2.87 -6.27
C LEU A 35 13.37 1.80 -6.43
N LYS A 36 13.24 0.66 -5.75
CA LYS A 36 14.19 -0.47 -5.89
C LYS A 36 14.18 -1.08 -7.29
N LYS A 37 13.03 -1.10 -7.96
CA LYS A 37 12.88 -1.53 -9.36
C LYS A 37 13.29 -0.45 -10.37
N ASN A 38 13.79 0.70 -9.91
CA ASN A 38 14.22 1.83 -10.73
C ASN A 38 13.12 2.36 -11.66
N TRP A 39 11.85 2.28 -11.22
CA TRP A 39 10.72 2.87 -11.92
C TRP A 39 10.55 4.34 -11.55
N LYS A 40 9.93 5.11 -12.44
CA LYS A 40 9.58 6.50 -12.16
C LYS A 40 8.34 6.53 -11.28
N VAL A 41 8.45 7.15 -10.10
CA VAL A 41 7.34 7.27 -9.14
C VAL A 41 7.02 8.74 -8.91
N THR A 42 5.74 9.08 -8.95
CA THR A 42 5.22 10.41 -8.63
C THR A 42 4.14 10.27 -7.57
N SER A 43 4.30 10.96 -6.45
CA SER A 43 3.27 11.07 -5.40
C SER A 43 2.21 12.09 -5.86
N ILE A 44 0.97 11.65 -6.08
CA ILE A 44 -0.13 12.54 -6.46
C ILE A 44 -0.85 13.07 -5.23
N SER A 45 -1.06 12.19 -4.25
CA SER A 45 -1.67 12.51 -2.96
C SER A 45 -1.12 11.57 -1.90
N GLU A 46 -1.52 11.77 -0.65
CA GLU A 46 -1.10 10.91 0.48
C GLU A 46 -1.47 9.43 0.30
N ASN A 47 -2.45 9.14 -0.57
CA ASN A 47 -3.00 7.80 -0.78
C ASN A 47 -2.84 7.29 -2.24
N VAL A 48 -2.26 8.10 -3.14
CA VAL A 48 -2.19 7.78 -4.57
C VAL A 48 -0.76 7.93 -5.09
N LEU A 49 -0.21 6.82 -5.59
CA LEU A 49 1.07 6.76 -6.30
C LEU A 49 0.82 6.57 -7.79
N GLN A 50 1.50 7.38 -8.60
CA GLN A 50 1.65 7.14 -10.02
C GLN A 50 3.01 6.48 -10.25
N ILE A 51 3.00 5.30 -10.86
CA ILE A 51 4.20 4.54 -11.18
C ILE A 51 4.27 4.35 -12.70
N THR A 52 5.38 4.75 -13.30
CA THR A 52 5.63 4.66 -14.73
C THR A 52 6.93 3.92 -14.99
N GLY A 53 6.88 2.89 -15.84
CA GLY A 53 8.07 2.09 -16.16
C GLY A 53 7.76 0.92 -17.09
N PRO A 54 8.80 0.19 -17.52
CA PRO A 54 8.62 -1.07 -18.23
C PRO A 54 8.07 -2.15 -17.28
N THR A 55 7.19 -3.01 -17.80
CA THR A 55 6.63 -4.22 -17.11
C THR A 55 5.93 -3.96 -15.76
N VAL A 56 5.59 -2.70 -15.45
CA VAL A 56 4.97 -2.30 -14.18
C VAL A 56 3.63 -3.01 -13.95
N TRP A 57 2.79 -3.08 -15.00
CA TRP A 57 1.49 -3.74 -14.93
C TRP A 57 1.61 -5.25 -14.68
N GLU A 58 2.55 -5.93 -15.33
CA GLU A 58 2.72 -7.38 -15.22
C GLU A 58 3.11 -7.82 -13.80
N GLU A 59 3.92 -7.01 -13.13
CA GLU A 59 4.38 -7.24 -11.75
C GLU A 59 3.30 -6.89 -10.73
N LEU A 60 2.57 -5.78 -10.92
CA LEU A 60 1.63 -5.27 -9.91
C LEU A 60 0.17 -5.69 -10.12
N LYS A 61 -0.18 -6.36 -11.23
CA LYS A 61 -1.55 -6.86 -11.48
C LYS A 61 -2.07 -7.80 -10.39
N ASN A 62 -1.18 -8.55 -9.73
CA ASN A 62 -1.55 -9.50 -8.69
C ASN A 62 -1.65 -8.85 -7.30
N GLU A 63 -1.22 -7.59 -7.18
CA GLU A 63 -1.25 -6.84 -5.93
C GLU A 63 -2.57 -6.09 -5.71
N SER A 64 -3.45 -6.10 -6.72
CA SER A 64 -4.80 -5.56 -6.59
C SER A 64 -5.64 -6.46 -5.69
N GLY A 65 -6.15 -5.91 -4.58
CA GLY A 65 -7.00 -6.65 -3.67
C GLY A 65 -7.02 -6.08 -2.26
N VAL A 66 -7.64 -6.84 -1.36
CA VAL A 66 -7.71 -6.50 0.07
C VAL A 66 -6.52 -7.09 0.79
N HIS A 67 -5.71 -6.21 1.39
CA HIS A 67 -4.54 -6.58 2.18
C HIS A 67 -4.90 -6.62 3.67
N ARG A 68 -4.88 -7.82 4.28
CA ARG A 68 -5.21 -8.02 5.70
C ARG A 68 -3.94 -8.00 6.56
N VAL A 69 -3.97 -7.25 7.65
CA VAL A 69 -2.91 -7.25 8.68
C VAL A 69 -3.47 -7.77 10.00
N GLN A 70 -2.69 -8.59 10.69
CA GLN A 70 -2.95 -8.98 12.07
C GLN A 70 -1.72 -8.64 12.91
N ARG A 71 -1.85 -7.62 13.76
CA ARG A 71 -0.79 -7.18 14.68
C ARG A 71 -1.41 -6.66 15.97
N ILE A 72 -0.56 -6.36 16.95
CA ILE A 72 -1.00 -5.62 18.13
C ILE A 72 -1.10 -4.14 17.71
N PRO A 73 -2.28 -3.52 17.79
CA PRO A 73 -2.46 -2.13 17.39
C PRO A 73 -1.59 -1.22 18.25
N THR A 74 -0.81 -0.35 17.62
CA THR A 74 0.02 0.65 18.32
C THR A 74 -0.82 1.78 18.89
N THR A 75 -2.04 1.94 18.38
CA THR A 75 -3.05 2.90 18.84
C THR A 75 -3.74 2.49 20.15
N GLU A 76 -3.56 1.27 20.65
CA GLU A 76 -4.10 0.84 21.94
C GLU A 76 -3.08 1.01 23.08
N ARG A 77 -3.40 1.86 24.06
CA ARG A 77 -2.75 1.85 25.38
C ARG A 77 -3.13 0.54 26.10
N HIS A 78 -2.23 -0.43 26.08
CA HIS A 78 -2.25 -1.66 26.89
C HIS A 78 -3.49 -2.57 26.70
N GLY A 79 -3.31 -3.64 25.93
CA GLY A 79 -3.67 -4.97 26.44
C GLY A 79 -4.94 -5.66 25.96
N LYS A 80 -5.46 -5.47 24.74
CA LYS A 80 -6.47 -6.40 24.20
C LYS A 80 -6.18 -6.84 22.77
N ARG A 81 -5.80 -8.12 22.64
CA ARG A 81 -5.60 -8.82 21.37
C ARG A 81 -6.95 -8.93 20.64
N VAL A 82 -7.26 -8.01 19.73
CA VAL A 82 -8.48 -8.08 18.94
C VAL A 82 -8.31 -9.14 17.85
N ARG A 83 -9.05 -10.25 17.96
CA ARG A 83 -9.29 -11.15 16.82
C ARG A 83 -10.33 -10.49 15.93
N PHE A 84 -9.92 -10.03 14.76
CA PHE A 84 -10.86 -9.87 13.66
C PHE A 84 -11.14 -11.27 13.10
N LYS A 85 -12.40 -11.70 13.13
CA LYS A 85 -12.86 -12.88 12.39
C LYS A 85 -12.82 -12.52 10.91
#